data_AF-A0A9D8NHU5-F1
#
_entry.id   AF-A0A9D8NHU5-F1
#
_cell.length_a   1.000
_cell.length_b   1.000
_cell.length_c   1.000
_cell.angle_alpha   90.00
_cell.angle_beta   90.00
_cell.angle_gamma   90.00
#
_symmetry.space_group_name_H-M   'P 1'
#
loop_
_entity.id
_entity.type
_entity.pdbx_description
1 polymer ?
#
loop_
_entity_poly.entity_id
_entity_poly.type
_entity_poly.pdbx_seq_one_letter_code
_entity_poly.pdbx_strand_id
1 'polypeptide(L)'
;MKKLYILIALLLWGAAATAQQKLTLFGIAQKWQKQEYALAVEGKAEFPACVNAFTAVFNDNPMLHAFGARVSGSDEGGSVPVADFKLDAANGYAKISLKAKQPAAAEARLWTLPRGRQVFVVKMVNMEEDTLPRIFFFYVDALGSRLVPAPEPDGLVYGEIADFLISPSGNRIEVKMENQPSDYMELQESGRFVYLKYAQNAFACYVLDPDASGKTNIRATPGGEVIGTLGAKQTDDDGVYTLSVFKPTDGWWQILDKNIGGVAIKKEGWIHYSVLAMRTRNYGREMLPLRSSPSQKASSVAAIGEVEMVVRPMDISADGKWVKVKCDAGTGWIELEWLCGNPYSTCP
;
A
#
# COMPACT_ATOMS: atom_id res chain seq x y z
N MET A 1 -24.17 65.16 -2.66
CA MET A 1 -23.31 64.42 -1.71
C MET A 1 -23.96 63.22 -1.00
N LYS A 2 -25.30 63.05 -0.91
CA LYS A 2 -25.93 61.90 -0.24
C LYS A 2 -26.08 60.61 -1.05
N LYS A 3 -25.84 60.62 -2.38
CA LYS A 3 -26.00 59.43 -3.25
C LYS A 3 -24.70 58.63 -3.48
N LEU A 4 -23.54 59.14 -3.05
CA LEU A 4 -22.24 58.46 -3.25
C LEU A 4 -21.88 57.51 -2.10
N TYR A 5 -22.44 57.73 -0.90
CA TYR A 5 -22.18 56.88 0.27
C TYR A 5 -22.96 55.56 0.29
N ILE A 6 -24.07 55.46 -0.46
CA ILE A 6 -24.89 54.22 -0.53
C ILE A 6 -24.26 53.20 -1.50
N LEU A 7 -23.55 53.66 -2.53
CA LEU A 7 -22.89 52.76 -3.48
C LEU A 7 -21.61 52.12 -2.91
N ILE A 8 -20.88 52.84 -2.04
CA ILE A 8 -19.67 52.31 -1.38
C ILE A 8 -20.02 51.33 -0.27
N ALA A 9 -21.15 51.52 0.43
CA ALA A 9 -21.65 50.54 1.42
C ALA A 9 -22.13 49.23 0.78
N LEU A 10 -22.70 49.27 -0.43
CA LEU A 10 -23.13 48.06 -1.15
C LEU A 10 -21.96 47.31 -1.82
N LEU A 11 -20.89 48.01 -2.23
CA LEU A 11 -19.68 47.37 -2.74
C LEU A 11 -18.79 46.78 -1.63
N LEU A 12 -18.85 47.31 -0.41
CA LEU A 12 -18.17 46.72 0.75
C LEU A 12 -18.92 45.55 1.39
N TRP A 13 -20.21 45.36 1.08
CA TRP A 13 -20.96 44.14 1.42
C TRP A 13 -20.87 43.05 0.35
N GLY A 14 -20.52 43.40 -0.89
CA GLY A 14 -20.30 42.44 -1.98
C GLY A 14 -18.98 41.65 -1.89
N ALA A 15 -18.06 42.03 -1.00
CA ALA A 15 -16.75 41.40 -0.85
C ALA A 15 -16.57 40.62 0.48
N ALA A 16 -17.53 40.70 1.41
CA ALA A 16 -17.45 40.03 2.72
C ALA A 16 -18.49 38.90 2.90
N ALA A 17 -19.27 38.61 1.86
CA ALA A 17 -20.26 37.54 1.86
C ALA A 17 -19.97 36.50 0.77
N THR A 18 -18.73 36.01 0.69
CA THR A 18 -18.56 34.61 0.31
C THR A 18 -19.12 33.82 1.48
N ALA A 19 -20.41 33.49 1.43
CA ALA A 19 -20.96 32.43 2.25
C ALA A 19 -19.98 31.27 2.13
N GLN A 20 -19.30 30.96 3.23
CA GLN A 20 -18.37 29.86 3.33
C GLN A 20 -19.26 28.63 3.19
N GLN A 21 -19.54 28.24 1.95
CA GLN A 21 -20.36 27.09 1.62
C GLN A 21 -19.74 25.94 2.40
N LYS A 22 -20.51 25.37 3.34
CA LYS A 22 -20.09 24.20 4.10
C LYS A 22 -19.65 23.16 3.08
N LEU A 23 -18.35 22.90 3.05
CA LEU A 23 -17.77 21.99 2.10
C LEU A 23 -18.07 20.58 2.58
N THR A 24 -18.78 19.81 1.76
CA THR A 24 -18.91 18.37 1.99
C THR A 24 -17.55 17.70 1.79
N LEU A 25 -17.36 16.51 2.36
CA LEU A 25 -16.15 15.71 2.12
C LEU A 25 -15.90 15.51 0.63
N PHE A 26 -16.96 15.26 -0.14
CA PHE A 26 -16.91 15.15 -1.58
C PHE A 26 -16.47 16.45 -2.26
N GLY A 27 -16.99 17.60 -1.84
CA GLY A 27 -16.58 18.91 -2.35
C GLY A 27 -15.11 19.22 -2.06
N ILE A 28 -14.60 18.84 -0.88
CA ILE A 28 -13.18 18.93 -0.57
C ILE A 28 -12.37 17.96 -1.40
N ALA A 29 -12.77 16.69 -1.50
CA ALA A 29 -12.08 15.70 -2.33
C ALA A 29 -11.98 16.16 -3.81
N GLN A 30 -13.04 16.77 -4.36
CA GLN A 30 -13.00 17.33 -5.71
C GLN A 30 -12.05 18.52 -5.85
N LYS A 31 -12.09 19.49 -4.93
CA LYS A 31 -11.15 20.63 -4.93
C LYS A 31 -9.72 20.20 -4.64
N TRP A 32 -9.57 19.14 -3.85
CA TRP A 32 -8.34 18.50 -3.48
C TRP A 32 -7.66 17.82 -4.67
N GLN A 33 -8.42 17.05 -5.46
CA GLN A 33 -7.95 16.51 -6.74
C GLN A 33 -7.45 17.60 -7.69
N LYS A 34 -7.98 18.81 -7.57
CA LYS A 34 -7.52 20.01 -8.30
C LYS A 34 -6.42 20.81 -7.59
N GLN A 35 -6.03 20.41 -6.38
CA GLN A 35 -5.01 21.05 -5.52
C GLN A 35 -5.31 22.52 -5.19
N GLU A 36 -6.58 22.88 -5.06
CA GLU A 36 -7.02 24.29 -4.96
C GLU A 36 -7.08 24.85 -3.52
N TYR A 37 -6.75 24.07 -2.48
CA TYR A 37 -7.09 24.44 -1.10
C TYR A 37 -5.96 24.22 -0.08
N ALA A 38 -5.25 25.29 0.28
CA ALA A 38 -4.28 25.29 1.37
C ALA A 38 -4.94 25.62 2.72
N LEU A 39 -4.52 24.95 3.79
CA LEU A 39 -5.03 25.15 5.16
C LEU A 39 -4.07 26.02 5.95
N ALA A 40 -4.59 27.02 6.66
CA ALA A 40 -3.79 27.79 7.60
C ALA A 40 -3.48 26.96 8.84
N VAL A 41 -2.22 26.95 9.27
CA VAL A 41 -1.77 26.36 10.52
C VAL A 41 -1.47 27.49 11.49
N GLU A 42 -2.07 27.46 12.66
CA GLU A 42 -1.81 28.45 13.70
C GLU A 42 -0.47 28.16 14.38
N GLY A 43 0.45 29.12 14.33
CA GLY A 43 1.79 28.97 14.90
C GLY A 43 2.71 28.09 14.07
N LYS A 44 3.45 27.19 14.74
CA LYS A 44 4.39 26.26 14.10
C LYS A 44 3.65 24.98 13.72
N ALA A 45 3.91 24.44 12.53
CA ALA A 45 3.41 23.16 12.04
C ALA A 45 3.94 21.94 12.81
N GLU A 46 3.54 21.86 14.07
CA GLU A 46 3.64 20.67 14.91
C GLU A 46 2.39 19.82 14.73
N PHE A 47 2.49 18.54 15.10
CA PHE A 47 1.44 17.57 14.81
C PHE A 47 0.03 18.01 15.28
N PRO A 48 -0.18 18.53 16.51
CA PRO A 48 -1.49 19.01 16.93
C PRO A 48 -2.02 20.17 16.09
N ALA A 49 -1.15 21.11 15.71
CA ALA A 49 -1.54 22.27 14.90
C ALA A 49 -1.99 21.84 13.49
N CYS A 50 -1.31 20.86 12.89
CA CYS A 50 -1.71 20.29 11.61
C CYS A 50 -3.06 19.56 11.69
N VAL A 51 -3.29 18.78 12.75
CA VAL A 51 -4.59 18.12 12.97
C VAL A 51 -5.70 19.15 13.14
N ASN A 52 -5.49 20.20 13.95
CA ASN A 52 -6.48 21.26 14.15
C ASN A 52 -6.81 22.02 12.87
N ALA A 53 -5.78 22.37 12.09
CA ALA A 53 -5.95 23.02 10.79
C ALA A 53 -6.84 22.18 9.86
N PHE A 54 -6.65 20.85 9.86
CA PHE A 54 -7.47 19.92 9.08
C PHE A 54 -8.90 19.81 9.62
N THR A 55 -9.07 19.55 10.93
CA THR A 55 -10.39 19.32 11.52
C THR A 55 -11.26 20.57 11.53
N ALA A 56 -10.67 21.78 11.57
CA ALA A 56 -11.40 23.04 11.51
C ALA A 56 -12.19 23.23 10.20
N VAL A 57 -11.72 22.63 9.10
CA VAL A 57 -12.43 22.63 7.81
C VAL A 57 -13.73 21.82 7.89
N PHE A 58 -13.79 20.86 8.82
CA PHE A 58 -14.90 19.93 9.03
C PHE A 58 -15.45 20.04 10.46
N ASN A 59 -15.50 21.24 11.02
CA ASN A 59 -15.91 21.45 12.41
C ASN A 59 -17.33 20.94 12.73
N ASP A 60 -18.21 20.88 11.74
CA ASP A 60 -19.55 20.30 11.85
C ASP A 60 -19.53 18.77 11.95
N ASN A 61 -18.42 18.12 11.59
CA ASN A 61 -18.33 16.68 11.69
C ASN A 61 -17.97 16.27 13.13
N PRO A 62 -18.85 15.52 13.82
CA PRO A 62 -18.65 15.17 15.23
C PRO A 62 -17.40 14.32 15.47
N MET A 63 -17.01 13.47 14.51
CA MET A 63 -15.79 12.66 14.64
C MET A 63 -14.53 13.52 14.56
N LEU A 64 -14.44 14.39 13.55
CA LEU A 64 -13.27 15.25 13.35
C LEU A 64 -13.15 16.31 14.43
N HIS A 65 -14.28 16.83 14.91
CA HIS A 65 -14.31 17.69 16.09
C HIS A 65 -13.74 16.96 17.33
N ALA A 66 -14.21 15.75 17.61
CA ALA A 66 -13.68 14.92 18.70
C ALA A 66 -12.18 14.60 18.51
N PHE A 67 -11.76 14.35 17.28
CA PHE A 67 -10.37 14.05 16.95
C PHE A 67 -9.45 15.24 17.25
N GLY A 68 -9.79 16.42 16.74
CA GLY A 68 -9.02 17.66 16.96
C GLY A 68 -8.95 18.03 18.44
N ALA A 69 -10.09 17.95 19.15
CA ALA A 69 -10.14 18.22 20.57
C ALA A 69 -9.22 17.27 21.38
N ARG A 70 -9.25 15.97 21.10
CA ARG A 70 -8.41 14.98 21.80
C ARG A 70 -6.93 15.13 21.50
N VAL A 71 -6.56 15.41 20.26
CA VAL A 71 -5.16 15.67 19.89
C VAL A 71 -4.65 16.95 20.56
N SER A 72 -5.51 17.96 20.75
CA SER A 72 -5.19 19.21 21.44
C SER A 72 -5.22 19.15 22.96
N GLY A 73 -5.72 18.05 23.54
CA GLY A 73 -5.97 17.97 24.98
C GLY A 73 -7.12 18.87 25.46
N SER A 74 -8.04 19.25 24.56
CA SER A 74 -9.25 20.00 24.89
C SER A 74 -10.35 19.06 25.39
N ASP A 75 -11.05 19.49 26.44
CA ASP A 75 -12.23 18.80 26.97
C ASP A 75 -13.50 18.98 26.10
N GLU A 76 -13.43 19.82 25.07
CA GLU A 76 -14.58 20.16 24.20
C GLU A 76 -14.96 19.06 23.20
N GLY A 77 -14.35 17.87 23.27
CA GLY A 77 -14.44 16.79 22.27
C GLY A 77 -15.81 16.14 22.02
N GLY A 78 -16.90 16.74 22.49
CA GLY A 78 -18.26 16.38 22.09
C GLY A 78 -18.82 15.13 22.76
N SER A 79 -20.14 14.99 22.69
CA SER A 79 -20.95 13.90 23.25
C SER A 79 -20.78 12.54 22.54
N VAL A 80 -19.80 12.44 21.62
CA VAL A 80 -19.65 11.29 20.73
C VAL A 80 -18.94 10.16 21.47
N PRO A 81 -19.53 8.96 21.56
CA PRO A 81 -18.89 7.85 22.27
C PRO A 81 -17.62 7.38 21.53
N VAL A 82 -16.45 7.64 22.12
CA VAL A 82 -15.16 7.16 21.61
C VAL A 82 -14.97 5.70 22.00
N ALA A 83 -14.65 4.84 21.03
CA ALA A 83 -14.31 3.44 21.24
C ALA A 83 -12.84 3.30 21.65
N ASP A 84 -11.97 3.96 20.92
CA ASP A 84 -10.52 3.93 21.12
C ASP A 84 -9.90 5.27 20.68
N PHE A 85 -8.85 5.69 21.38
CA PHE A 85 -8.03 6.84 21.03
C PHE A 85 -6.58 6.55 21.36
N LYS A 86 -5.72 6.74 20.36
CA LYS A 86 -4.27 6.55 20.49
C LYS A 86 -3.57 7.81 20.01
N LEU A 87 -2.68 8.33 20.85
CA LEU A 87 -1.79 9.45 20.53
C LEU A 87 -0.35 9.00 20.74
N ASP A 88 0.47 9.16 19.72
CA ASP A 88 1.92 9.02 19.76
C ASP A 88 2.52 10.33 19.25
N ALA A 89 2.58 11.32 20.14
CA ALA A 89 3.07 12.65 19.80
C ALA A 89 4.54 12.63 19.37
N ALA A 90 5.35 11.71 19.90
CA ALA A 90 6.76 11.58 19.55
C ALA A 90 6.96 11.19 18.07
N ASN A 91 6.07 10.34 17.54
CA ASN A 91 6.07 9.95 16.12
C ASN A 91 5.08 10.77 15.26
N GLY A 92 4.50 11.83 15.84
CA GLY A 92 3.51 12.68 15.18
C GLY A 92 2.31 11.90 14.66
N TYR A 93 1.77 10.96 15.43
CA TYR A 93 0.69 10.06 15.01
C TYR A 93 -0.49 10.11 15.98
N ALA A 94 -1.71 10.03 15.44
CA ALA A 94 -2.90 9.78 16.25
C ALA A 94 -3.95 9.00 15.48
N LYS A 95 -4.78 8.27 16.22
CA LYS A 95 -5.95 7.56 15.71
C LYS A 95 -7.11 7.70 16.69
N ILE A 96 -8.31 7.92 16.16
CA ILE A 96 -9.55 7.86 16.91
C ILE A 96 -10.50 6.87 16.23
N SER A 97 -11.29 6.15 17.02
CA SER A 97 -12.36 5.28 16.54
C SER A 97 -13.60 5.51 17.39
N LEU A 98 -14.76 5.62 16.75
CA LEU A 98 -16.03 5.87 17.44
C LEU A 98 -16.80 4.57 17.68
N LYS A 99 -17.60 4.53 18.76
CA LYS A 99 -18.61 3.46 18.96
C LYS A 99 -19.83 3.80 18.10
N ALA A 100 -19.84 3.31 16.87
CA ALA A 100 -20.95 3.46 15.94
C ALA A 100 -21.34 2.11 15.35
N LYS A 101 -22.55 2.02 14.76
CA LYS A 101 -23.03 0.80 14.07
C LYS A 101 -22.13 0.41 12.90
N GLN A 102 -21.42 1.37 12.31
CA GLN A 102 -20.42 1.17 11.29
C GLN A 102 -19.08 1.71 11.81
N PRO A 103 -17.94 1.06 11.48
CA PRO A 103 -16.63 1.52 11.91
C PRO A 103 -16.35 2.90 11.30
N ALA A 104 -16.24 3.91 12.16
CA ALA A 104 -15.89 5.27 11.80
C ALA A 104 -14.59 5.63 12.53
N ALA A 105 -13.58 6.03 11.77
CA ALA A 105 -12.26 6.29 12.30
C ALA A 105 -11.55 7.39 11.51
N ALA A 106 -10.77 8.18 12.23
CA ALA A 106 -9.80 9.10 11.66
C ALA A 106 -8.41 8.75 12.17
N GLU A 107 -7.42 8.89 11.30
CA GLU A 107 -6.02 8.59 11.59
C GLU A 107 -5.16 9.63 10.90
N ALA A 108 -4.18 10.18 11.60
CA ALA A 108 -3.32 11.22 11.06
C ALA A 108 -1.87 10.97 11.43
N ARG A 109 -0.97 11.39 10.55
CA ARG A 109 0.47 11.33 10.79
C ARG A 109 1.23 12.49 10.17
N LEU A 110 2.22 13.01 10.89
CA LEU A 110 3.18 14.01 10.43
C LEU A 110 4.59 13.41 10.40
N TRP A 111 5.17 13.28 9.21
CA TRP A 111 6.57 12.92 9.03
C TRP A 111 7.44 14.17 8.98
N THR A 112 8.59 14.13 9.65
CA THR A 112 9.68 15.10 9.47
C THR A 112 10.81 14.43 8.71
N LEU A 113 11.11 14.94 7.52
CA LEU A 113 12.10 14.42 6.59
C LEU A 113 13.44 15.16 6.71
N PRO A 114 14.52 14.64 6.12
CA PRO A 114 15.78 15.37 6.01
C PRO A 114 15.57 16.77 5.43
N ARG A 115 16.33 17.73 5.98
CA ARG A 115 16.26 19.17 5.66
C ARG A 115 14.98 19.86 6.16
N GLY A 116 14.29 19.29 7.15
CA GLY A 116 13.17 19.93 7.85
C GLY A 116 11.86 19.97 7.05
N ARG A 117 11.78 19.27 5.92
CA ARG A 117 10.51 19.13 5.18
C ARG A 117 9.55 18.26 5.98
N GLN A 118 8.27 18.60 5.95
CA GLN A 118 7.26 17.81 6.63
C GLN A 118 6.13 17.42 5.68
N VAL A 119 5.62 16.20 5.88
CA VAL A 119 4.49 15.64 5.14
C VAL A 119 3.44 15.23 6.16
N PHE A 120 2.22 15.71 5.99
CA PHE A 120 1.09 15.40 6.85
C PHE A 120 0.07 14.58 6.08
N VAL A 121 -0.39 13.48 6.64
CA VAL A 121 -1.39 12.61 6.01
C VAL A 121 -2.55 12.41 6.97
N VAL A 122 -3.76 12.48 6.45
CA VAL A 122 -4.98 12.16 7.20
C VAL A 122 -5.79 11.14 6.42
N LYS A 123 -6.14 10.05 7.09
CA LYS A 123 -7.09 9.06 6.64
C LYS A 123 -8.42 9.27 7.36
N MET A 124 -9.51 9.09 6.64
CA MET A 124 -10.86 9.10 7.17
C MET A 124 -11.69 7.92 6.63
N VAL A 125 -12.49 7.32 7.49
CA VAL A 125 -13.43 6.26 7.13
C VAL A 125 -14.84 6.65 7.53
N ASN A 126 -15.77 6.58 6.57
CA ASN A 126 -17.22 6.57 6.75
C ASN A 126 -17.81 7.79 7.47
N MET A 127 -18.22 8.79 6.70
CA MET A 127 -18.65 10.08 7.23
C MET A 127 -20.11 10.42 7.04
N GLU A 128 -20.82 9.84 6.07
CA GLU A 128 -22.22 10.14 5.73
C GLU A 128 -22.49 9.51 4.35
N GLU A 129 -22.74 8.20 4.29
CA GLU A 129 -23.14 7.46 3.05
C GLU A 129 -22.02 7.03 2.07
N ASP A 130 -20.83 7.64 2.09
CA ASP A 130 -19.64 7.11 1.38
C ASP A 130 -18.93 6.08 2.26
N THR A 131 -18.98 4.81 1.87
CA THR A 131 -18.36 3.69 2.60
C THR A 131 -16.88 3.56 2.34
N LEU A 132 -16.33 4.24 1.33
CA LEU A 132 -14.93 4.06 0.96
C LEU A 132 -13.99 4.88 1.85
N PRO A 133 -12.88 4.29 2.31
CA PRO A 133 -11.85 5.03 3.02
C PRO A 133 -11.22 6.08 2.10
N ARG A 134 -10.92 7.26 2.65
CA ARG A 134 -10.22 8.35 1.96
C ARG A 134 -8.92 8.69 2.66
N ILE A 135 -7.93 9.14 1.90
CA ILE A 135 -6.65 9.59 2.43
C ILE A 135 -6.23 10.90 1.75
N PHE A 136 -5.71 11.84 2.54
CA PHE A 136 -5.32 13.17 2.11
C PHE A 136 -3.85 13.41 2.45
N PHE A 137 -3.08 13.92 1.49
CA PHE A 137 -1.65 14.18 1.61
C PHE A 137 -1.32 15.67 1.58
N PHE A 138 -0.62 16.20 2.57
CA PHE A 138 -0.25 17.60 2.63
C PHE A 138 1.26 17.76 2.73
N TYR A 139 1.79 18.76 2.03
CA TYR A 139 3.07 19.35 2.36
C TYR A 139 2.89 20.44 3.39
N VAL A 140 3.76 20.50 4.38
CA VAL A 140 3.91 21.72 5.18
C VAL A 140 4.76 22.69 4.36
N ASP A 141 4.28 23.94 4.22
CA ASP A 141 5.04 24.97 3.52
C ASP A 141 6.37 25.30 4.23
N ALA A 142 7.27 26.00 3.54
CA ALA A 142 8.60 26.29 4.08
C ALA A 142 8.57 27.13 5.37
N LEU A 143 7.47 27.85 5.63
CA LEU A 143 7.29 28.67 6.82
C LEU A 143 6.64 27.91 7.97
N GLY A 144 6.16 26.68 7.76
CA GLY A 144 5.43 25.93 8.77
C GLY A 144 4.04 26.51 9.08
N SER A 145 3.50 27.34 8.19
CA SER A 145 2.29 28.14 8.40
C SER A 145 1.09 27.62 7.62
N ARG A 146 1.31 26.70 6.67
CA ARG A 146 0.25 26.15 5.82
C ARG A 146 0.43 24.68 5.51
N LEU A 147 -0.70 23.97 5.41
CA LEU A 147 -0.79 22.67 4.77
C LEU A 147 -1.23 22.86 3.31
N VAL A 148 -0.34 22.51 2.39
CA VAL A 148 -0.57 22.60 0.94
C VAL A 148 -0.91 21.21 0.41
N PRO A 149 -1.99 21.03 -0.39
CA PRO A 149 -2.31 19.75 -0.99
C PRO A 149 -1.13 19.18 -1.76
N ALA A 150 -0.78 17.92 -1.48
CA ALA A 150 0.18 17.14 -2.22
C ALA A 150 -0.56 16.22 -3.20
N PRO A 151 0.03 15.92 -4.37
CA PRO A 151 -0.56 14.97 -5.30
C PRO A 151 -0.69 13.58 -4.67
N GLU A 152 -1.75 12.88 -5.03
CA GLU A 152 -1.87 11.46 -4.74
C GLU A 152 -0.76 10.68 -5.49
N PRO A 153 -0.29 9.56 -4.93
CA PRO A 153 0.66 8.70 -5.62
C PRO A 153 0.11 8.18 -6.95
N ASP A 154 0.92 8.23 -8.00
CA ASP A 154 0.57 7.68 -9.31
C ASP A 154 0.18 6.20 -9.19
N GLY A 155 -0.98 5.84 -9.76
CA GLY A 155 -1.46 4.45 -9.79
C GLY A 155 -2.35 4.03 -8.62
N LEU A 156 -2.61 4.90 -7.65
CA LEU A 156 -3.61 4.68 -6.60
C LEU A 156 -5.02 4.71 -7.20
N VAL A 157 -5.80 3.63 -6.99
CA VAL A 157 -7.19 3.52 -7.49
C VAL A 157 -8.11 3.13 -6.32
N TYR A 158 -9.00 4.04 -5.92
CA TYR A 158 -9.85 3.87 -4.73
C TYR A 158 -10.90 2.75 -4.83
N GLY A 159 -11.25 2.30 -6.04
CA GLY A 159 -12.38 1.38 -6.26
C GLY A 159 -12.22 -0.02 -5.66
N GLU A 160 -11.01 -0.42 -5.26
CA GLU A 160 -10.71 -1.75 -4.72
C GLU A 160 -10.13 -1.71 -3.31
N ILE A 161 -10.08 -0.52 -2.70
CA ILE A 161 -9.43 -0.27 -1.40
C ILE A 161 -10.45 -0.46 -0.28
N ALA A 162 -10.20 -1.45 0.57
CA ALA A 162 -10.96 -1.70 1.78
C ALA A 162 -10.54 -0.79 2.94
N ASP A 163 -9.23 -0.50 3.06
CA ASP A 163 -8.74 0.41 4.10
C ASP A 163 -7.35 0.99 3.80
N PHE A 164 -6.97 2.05 4.51
CA PHE A 164 -5.57 2.48 4.62
C PHE A 164 -5.09 2.25 6.04
N LEU A 165 -3.91 1.69 6.28
CA LEU A 165 -3.32 1.66 7.61
C LEU A 165 -2.07 2.54 7.64
N ILE A 166 -2.15 3.65 8.35
CA ILE A 166 -1.01 4.52 8.56
C ILE A 166 -0.18 3.92 9.68
N SER A 167 1.04 3.48 9.39
CA SER A 167 1.92 2.96 10.44
C SER A 167 2.20 4.05 11.48
N PRO A 168 2.22 3.77 12.80
CA PRO A 168 2.66 4.73 13.80
C PRO A 168 4.16 5.08 13.68
N SER A 169 4.95 4.19 13.08
CA SER A 169 6.41 4.35 12.88
C SER A 169 6.82 4.07 11.42
N GLY A 170 8.05 4.40 11.03
CA GLY A 170 8.53 4.19 9.66
C GLY A 170 7.90 5.12 8.61
N ASN A 171 7.99 4.78 7.32
CA ASN A 171 7.65 5.63 6.18
C ASN A 171 6.56 5.05 5.27
N ARG A 172 5.79 4.06 5.75
CA ARG A 172 4.81 3.33 4.93
C ARG A 172 3.37 3.51 5.38
N ILE A 173 2.47 3.44 4.40
CA ILE A 173 1.03 3.30 4.56
C ILE A 173 0.65 2.00 3.84
N GLU A 174 -0.01 1.07 4.54
CA GLU A 174 -0.58 -0.12 3.92
C GLU A 174 -1.91 0.25 3.25
N VAL A 175 -2.10 -0.23 2.03
CA VAL A 175 -3.33 -0.06 1.25
C VAL A 175 -4.03 -1.41 1.21
N LYS A 176 -4.95 -1.63 2.14
CA LYS A 176 -5.69 -2.88 2.23
C LYS A 176 -6.69 -2.96 1.10
N MET A 177 -6.61 -4.05 0.35
CA MET A 177 -7.50 -4.32 -0.77
C MET A 177 -8.62 -5.29 -0.35
N GLU A 178 -9.78 -5.20 -0.98
CA GLU A 178 -10.99 -5.93 -0.54
C GLU A 178 -10.89 -7.46 -0.70
N ASN A 179 -10.11 -7.96 -1.66
CA ASN A 179 -9.98 -9.39 -1.95
C ASN A 179 -8.59 -9.80 -2.44
N GLN A 180 -7.57 -9.02 -2.14
CA GLN A 180 -6.20 -9.28 -2.56
C GLN A 180 -5.22 -8.78 -1.48
N PRO A 181 -3.94 -9.19 -1.56
CA PRO A 181 -2.91 -8.68 -0.67
C PRO A 181 -2.84 -7.16 -0.67
N SER A 182 -2.46 -6.59 0.47
CA SER A 182 -2.34 -5.15 0.59
C SER A 182 -1.25 -4.61 -0.34
N ASP A 183 -1.58 -3.52 -1.04
CA ASP A 183 -0.59 -2.65 -1.66
C ASP A 183 0.05 -1.74 -0.60
N TYR A 184 1.05 -0.95 -0.99
CA TYR A 184 1.71 -0.03 -0.07
C TYR A 184 1.97 1.31 -0.73
N MET A 185 1.97 2.36 0.09
CA MET A 185 2.57 3.64 -0.28
C MET A 185 3.80 3.86 0.59
N GLU A 186 4.91 4.21 -0.05
CA GLU A 186 6.16 4.48 0.65
C GLU A 186 6.61 5.93 0.46
N LEU A 187 6.80 6.64 1.57
CA LEU A 187 7.32 8.00 1.58
C LEU A 187 8.82 7.97 1.30
N GLN A 188 9.18 8.58 0.18
CA GLN A 188 10.57 8.73 -0.25
C GLN A 188 11.23 9.92 0.44
N GLU A 189 12.58 9.94 0.44
CA GLU A 189 13.33 11.11 0.92
C GLU A 189 12.97 12.39 0.17
N SER A 190 12.48 12.29 -1.07
CA SER A 190 11.99 13.44 -1.85
C SER A 190 10.73 14.09 -1.24
N GLY A 191 10.08 13.45 -0.28
CA GLY A 191 8.79 13.87 0.28
C GLY A 191 7.59 13.39 -0.53
N ARG A 192 7.80 12.64 -1.61
CA ARG A 192 6.71 12.04 -2.39
C ARG A 192 6.43 10.63 -1.91
N PHE A 193 5.14 10.29 -1.81
CA PHE A 193 4.72 8.91 -1.70
C PHE A 193 4.75 8.25 -3.07
N VAL A 194 5.28 7.02 -3.13
CA VAL A 194 5.23 6.16 -4.31
C VAL A 194 4.27 5.02 -4.02
N TYR A 195 3.33 4.77 -4.94
CA TYR A 195 2.43 3.63 -4.86
C TYR A 195 3.16 2.38 -5.34
N LEU A 196 3.25 1.40 -4.46
CA LEU A 196 3.89 0.11 -4.69
C LEU A 196 2.79 -0.94 -4.77
N LYS A 197 2.41 -1.29 -6.00
CA LYS A 197 1.52 -2.43 -6.23
C LYS A 197 2.25 -3.71 -5.83
N TYR A 198 1.77 -4.34 -4.76
CA TYR A 198 2.35 -5.56 -4.21
C TYR A 198 2.32 -6.73 -5.20
N ALA A 199 1.33 -6.72 -6.10
CA ALA A 199 1.18 -7.72 -7.14
C ALA A 199 2.18 -7.58 -8.31
N GLN A 200 2.93 -6.47 -8.46
CA GLN A 200 3.83 -6.31 -9.62
C GLN A 200 5.00 -7.30 -9.62
N ASN A 201 5.45 -7.74 -8.43
CA ASN A 201 6.54 -8.71 -8.29
C ASN A 201 6.05 -10.05 -7.72
N ALA A 202 4.74 -10.31 -7.84
CA ALA A 202 4.15 -11.57 -7.49
C ALA A 202 3.96 -12.42 -8.75
N PHE A 203 4.24 -13.71 -8.65
CA PHE A 203 3.92 -14.65 -9.71
C PHE A 203 3.49 -15.99 -9.11
N ALA A 204 2.66 -16.70 -9.86
CA ALA A 204 2.27 -18.06 -9.52
C ALA A 204 3.43 -19.03 -9.76
N CYS A 205 3.55 -20.00 -8.87
CA CYS A 205 4.47 -21.12 -8.95
C CYS A 205 3.80 -22.33 -8.28
N TYR A 206 4.51 -23.45 -8.27
CA TYR A 206 4.04 -24.65 -7.61
C TYR A 206 5.15 -25.30 -6.79
N VAL A 207 4.75 -26.10 -5.81
CA VAL A 207 5.69 -26.82 -4.94
C VAL A 207 6.17 -28.08 -5.64
N LEU A 208 7.48 -28.17 -5.83
CA LEU A 208 8.17 -29.38 -6.29
C LEU A 208 9.38 -29.59 -5.37
N ASP A 209 9.12 -30.31 -4.30
CA ASP A 209 10.08 -30.57 -3.24
C ASP A 209 10.91 -31.83 -3.58
N PRO A 210 12.24 -31.71 -3.74
CA PRO A 210 13.09 -32.85 -4.03
C PRO A 210 13.26 -33.80 -2.82
N ASP A 211 12.84 -33.40 -1.62
CA ASP A 211 12.92 -34.26 -0.44
C ASP A 211 11.89 -35.40 -0.51
N ALA A 212 12.40 -36.63 -0.50
CA ALA A 212 11.61 -37.86 -0.49
C ALA A 212 10.72 -38.01 0.77
N SER A 213 10.95 -37.21 1.83
CA SER A 213 10.07 -37.15 3.00
C SER A 213 8.66 -36.61 2.67
N GLY A 214 8.54 -35.89 1.56
CA GLY A 214 7.31 -35.29 1.08
C GLY A 214 6.77 -34.18 1.99
N LYS A 215 7.59 -33.53 2.82
CA LYS A 215 7.12 -32.41 3.65
C LYS A 215 7.84 -31.12 3.28
N THR A 216 7.08 -30.16 2.77
CA THR A 216 7.60 -28.83 2.48
C THR A 216 7.31 -27.88 3.62
N ASN A 217 8.36 -27.29 4.18
CA ASN A 217 8.25 -26.37 5.31
C ASN A 217 7.89 -24.95 4.87
N ILE A 218 6.96 -24.34 5.59
CA ILE A 218 6.66 -22.90 5.56
C ILE A 218 7.21 -22.29 6.86
N ARG A 219 7.97 -21.20 6.76
CA ARG A 219 8.68 -20.59 7.89
C ARG A 219 8.19 -19.18 8.21
N ALA A 220 8.35 -18.76 9.47
CA ALA A 220 7.96 -17.41 9.92
C ALA A 220 8.82 -16.31 9.30
N THR A 221 10.09 -16.61 9.05
CA THR A 221 11.11 -15.75 8.44
C THR A 221 12.03 -16.61 7.56
N PRO A 222 12.84 -16.00 6.67
CA PRO A 222 13.87 -16.71 5.92
C PRO A 222 14.76 -17.56 6.85
N GLY A 223 14.75 -18.88 6.65
CA GLY A 223 15.51 -19.84 7.48
C GLY A 223 15.07 -19.97 8.95
N GLY A 224 14.02 -19.27 9.38
CA GLY A 224 13.55 -19.23 10.77
C GLY A 224 12.74 -20.45 11.20
N GLU A 225 11.90 -20.31 12.23
CA GLU A 225 11.05 -21.40 12.72
C GLU A 225 10.01 -21.86 11.69
N VAL A 226 9.66 -23.15 11.70
CA VAL A 226 8.60 -23.72 10.86
C VAL A 226 7.24 -23.40 11.48
N ILE A 227 6.36 -22.76 10.71
CA ILE A 227 4.99 -22.36 11.12
C ILE A 227 3.89 -23.13 10.39
N GLY A 228 4.27 -23.93 9.39
CA GLY A 228 3.35 -24.76 8.63
C GLY A 228 4.13 -25.77 7.78
N THR A 229 3.44 -26.81 7.37
CA THR A 229 4.00 -27.85 6.49
C THR A 229 2.96 -28.23 5.45
N LEU A 230 3.39 -28.33 4.19
CA LEU A 230 2.62 -28.89 3.09
C LEU A 230 2.95 -30.39 3.01
N GLY A 231 1.92 -31.23 2.77
CA GLY A 231 2.05 -32.69 2.84
C GLY A 231 2.64 -33.33 1.57
N ALA A 232 2.87 -34.65 1.64
CA ALA A 232 3.59 -35.46 0.63
C ALA A 232 2.81 -35.74 -0.66
N LYS A 233 1.70 -35.05 -0.86
CA LYS A 233 0.78 -35.26 -1.98
C LYS A 233 1.37 -34.68 -3.27
N GLN A 234 2.37 -35.36 -3.82
CA GLN A 234 2.97 -35.08 -5.12
C GLN A 234 2.90 -36.34 -6.00
N THR A 235 1.75 -37.01 -6.02
CA THR A 235 1.39 -38.00 -7.05
C THR A 235 0.26 -37.43 -7.90
N ASP A 236 0.22 -37.82 -9.18
CA ASP A 236 -0.57 -37.20 -10.25
C ASP A 236 -2.07 -36.99 -9.93
N ASP A 237 -2.64 -37.76 -8.98
CA ASP A 237 -4.06 -37.69 -8.60
C ASP A 237 -4.39 -36.73 -7.44
N ASP A 238 -3.39 -36.21 -6.70
CA ASP A 238 -3.61 -35.61 -5.37
C ASP A 238 -3.24 -34.10 -5.27
N GLY A 239 -2.94 -33.47 -6.42
CA GLY A 239 -2.80 -32.02 -6.57
C GLY A 239 -1.46 -31.45 -6.09
N VAL A 240 -0.63 -30.99 -7.02
CA VAL A 240 0.54 -30.16 -6.72
C VAL A 240 0.05 -28.84 -6.10
N TYR A 241 0.58 -28.45 -4.95
CA TYR A 241 0.27 -27.17 -4.33
C TYR A 241 0.72 -26.01 -5.23
N THR A 242 -0.24 -25.22 -5.70
CA THR A 242 0.01 -23.95 -6.36
C THR A 242 -0.04 -22.82 -5.34
N LEU A 243 0.80 -21.81 -5.56
CA LEU A 243 0.88 -20.62 -4.72
C LEU A 243 1.48 -19.46 -5.51
N SER A 244 1.22 -18.26 -5.06
CA SER A 244 1.87 -17.04 -5.49
C SER A 244 2.93 -16.64 -4.48
N VAL A 245 4.08 -16.22 -4.99
CA VAL A 245 5.22 -15.81 -4.18
C VAL A 245 5.71 -14.43 -4.59
N PHE A 246 6.34 -13.71 -3.67
CA PHE A 246 6.84 -12.36 -3.88
C PHE A 246 7.99 -12.05 -2.89
N LYS A 247 8.68 -10.91 -3.08
CA LYS A 247 9.79 -10.42 -2.23
C LYS A 247 10.84 -11.50 -1.93
N PRO A 248 11.70 -11.85 -2.90
CA PRO A 248 12.81 -12.75 -2.62
C PRO A 248 13.78 -12.11 -1.61
N THR A 249 14.31 -12.91 -0.70
CA THR A 249 15.34 -12.51 0.28
C THR A 249 16.20 -13.72 0.60
N ASP A 250 17.47 -13.69 0.21
CA ASP A 250 18.46 -14.74 0.49
C ASP A 250 17.99 -16.16 0.12
N GLY A 251 17.34 -16.30 -1.04
CA GLY A 251 16.80 -17.57 -1.54
C GLY A 251 15.43 -17.95 -0.96
N TRP A 252 14.84 -17.12 -0.11
CA TRP A 252 13.50 -17.32 0.42
C TRP A 252 12.53 -16.39 -0.27
N TRP A 253 11.33 -16.90 -0.53
CA TRP A 253 10.22 -16.14 -1.04
C TRP A 253 9.15 -16.00 0.02
N GLN A 254 8.55 -14.82 0.10
CA GLN A 254 7.36 -14.63 0.90
C GLN A 254 6.15 -15.20 0.14
N ILE A 255 5.32 -15.96 0.85
CA ILE A 255 4.09 -16.56 0.32
C ILE A 255 2.98 -15.52 0.37
N LEU A 256 2.30 -15.34 -0.77
CA LEU A 256 1.18 -14.43 -0.90
C LEU A 256 -0.11 -15.03 -0.37
N ASP A 257 -0.38 -16.29 -0.69
CA ASP A 257 -1.61 -16.97 -0.32
C ASP A 257 -1.74 -17.17 1.18
N LYS A 258 -2.95 -16.98 1.70
CA LYS A 258 -3.28 -17.28 3.11
C LYS A 258 -3.77 -18.71 3.32
N ASN A 259 -4.03 -19.44 2.23
CA ASN A 259 -4.41 -20.84 2.27
C ASN A 259 -3.81 -21.55 1.05
N ILE A 260 -3.00 -22.58 1.30
CA ILE A 260 -2.43 -23.42 0.26
C ILE A 260 -2.95 -24.84 0.46
N GLY A 261 -3.82 -25.30 -0.44
CA GLY A 261 -4.39 -26.64 -0.40
C GLY A 261 -4.93 -27.07 0.97
N GLY A 262 -5.66 -26.18 1.65
CA GLY A 262 -6.26 -26.40 2.97
C GLY A 262 -5.37 -26.01 4.15
N VAL A 263 -4.10 -25.67 3.92
CA VAL A 263 -3.17 -25.21 4.97
C VAL A 263 -3.27 -23.70 5.12
N ALA A 264 -3.89 -23.26 6.23
CA ALA A 264 -4.03 -21.84 6.55
C ALA A 264 -2.72 -21.24 7.11
N ILE A 265 -2.23 -20.18 6.47
CA ILE A 265 -1.04 -19.42 6.89
C ILE A 265 -1.51 -18.20 7.68
N LYS A 266 -1.52 -18.35 9.02
CA LYS A 266 -2.06 -17.32 9.93
C LYS A 266 -1.20 -16.07 10.07
N LYS A 267 0.07 -16.15 9.68
CA LYS A 267 1.06 -15.06 9.72
C LYS A 267 1.69 -14.89 8.33
N GLU A 268 2.69 -14.05 8.20
CA GLU A 268 3.55 -14.07 7.03
C GLU A 268 4.30 -15.41 6.96
N GLY A 269 4.32 -16.04 5.78
CA GLY A 269 4.98 -17.32 5.55
C GLY A 269 6.06 -17.19 4.50
N TRP A 270 7.14 -17.96 4.66
CA TRP A 270 8.29 -17.97 3.77
C TRP A 270 8.58 -19.39 3.30
N ILE A 271 8.96 -19.52 2.03
CA ILE A 271 9.29 -20.78 1.36
C ILE A 271 10.58 -20.64 0.56
N HIS A 272 11.46 -21.62 0.63
CA HIS A 272 12.76 -21.55 -0.04
C HIS A 272 12.62 -21.86 -1.53
N TYR A 273 13.39 -21.21 -2.39
CA TYR A 273 13.29 -21.41 -3.84
C TYR A 273 13.54 -22.87 -4.28
N SER A 274 14.32 -23.63 -3.51
CA SER A 274 14.69 -25.01 -3.87
C SER A 274 13.52 -25.98 -3.89
N VAL A 275 12.37 -25.60 -3.34
CA VAL A 275 11.13 -26.38 -3.35
C VAL A 275 10.06 -25.75 -4.24
N LEU A 276 10.34 -24.60 -4.86
CA LEU A 276 9.46 -23.95 -5.82
C LEU A 276 9.84 -24.36 -7.24
N ALA A 277 8.83 -24.40 -8.11
CA ALA A 277 9.01 -24.67 -9.52
C ALA A 277 8.03 -23.86 -10.37
N MET A 278 8.48 -23.60 -11.59
CA MET A 278 7.71 -23.12 -12.73
C MET A 278 8.13 -23.94 -13.95
N ARG A 279 7.35 -23.91 -15.03
CA ARG A 279 7.73 -24.51 -16.31
C ARG A 279 7.93 -23.44 -17.37
N THR A 280 8.89 -23.62 -18.27
CA THR A 280 8.98 -22.79 -19.48
C THR A 280 7.78 -23.05 -20.41
N ARG A 281 7.34 -22.03 -21.14
CA ARG A 281 6.27 -22.13 -22.16
C ARG A 281 6.80 -22.02 -23.59
N ASN A 282 7.78 -22.85 -23.93
CA ASN A 282 8.46 -22.79 -25.22
C ASN A 282 7.74 -23.62 -26.31
N TYR A 283 6.43 -23.43 -26.47
CA TYR A 283 5.63 -24.21 -27.43
C TYR A 283 6.02 -23.95 -28.89
N GLY A 284 6.66 -22.80 -29.17
CA GLY A 284 7.26 -22.47 -30.45
C GLY A 284 8.60 -23.17 -30.74
N ARG A 285 9.18 -23.89 -29.77
CA ARG A 285 10.49 -24.56 -29.86
C ARG A 285 11.63 -23.59 -30.19
N GLU A 286 11.58 -22.40 -29.62
CA GLU A 286 12.61 -21.38 -29.73
C GLU A 286 13.78 -21.68 -28.78
N MET A 287 14.93 -21.05 -29.00
CA MET A 287 16.02 -21.10 -28.03
C MET A 287 15.83 -19.96 -27.04
N LEU A 288 15.36 -20.25 -25.82
CA LEU A 288 15.12 -19.24 -24.79
C LEU A 288 16.44 -18.91 -24.07
N PRO A 289 16.99 -17.68 -24.23
CA PRO A 289 18.25 -17.32 -23.59
C PRO A 289 18.05 -17.04 -22.10
N LEU A 290 18.88 -17.66 -21.26
CA LEU A 290 19.10 -17.22 -19.88
C LEU A 290 20.15 -16.13 -19.91
N ARG A 291 19.85 -14.95 -19.37
CA ARG A 291 20.68 -13.74 -19.47
C ARG A 291 21.45 -13.45 -18.19
N SER A 292 22.56 -12.72 -18.30
CA SER A 292 23.39 -12.33 -17.15
C SER A 292 22.74 -11.27 -16.25
N SER A 293 21.83 -10.46 -16.78
CA SER A 293 21.04 -9.45 -16.05
C SER A 293 19.62 -9.34 -16.64
N PRO A 294 18.64 -8.74 -15.93
CA PRO A 294 17.24 -8.68 -16.38
C PRO A 294 17.04 -7.64 -17.50
N SER A 295 17.56 -7.93 -18.69
CA SER A 295 17.50 -7.06 -19.84
C SER A 295 17.68 -7.82 -21.15
N GLN A 296 16.88 -7.47 -22.16
CA GLN A 296 17.05 -7.99 -23.53
C GLN A 296 18.44 -7.72 -24.14
N LYS A 297 19.15 -6.70 -23.64
CA LYS A 297 20.50 -6.34 -24.12
C LYS A 297 21.62 -7.11 -23.42
N ALA A 298 21.32 -7.84 -22.35
CA ALA A 298 22.30 -8.58 -21.60
C ALA A 298 22.76 -9.83 -22.36
N SER A 299 24.03 -10.19 -22.17
CA SER A 299 24.62 -11.40 -22.76
C SER A 299 23.88 -12.65 -22.30
N SER A 300 23.70 -13.61 -23.21
CA SER A 300 23.23 -14.95 -22.87
C SER A 300 24.33 -15.71 -22.11
N VAL A 301 23.97 -16.34 -21.00
CA VAL A 301 24.85 -17.20 -20.17
C VAL A 301 24.53 -18.69 -20.31
N ALA A 302 23.32 -19.01 -20.75
CA ALA A 302 22.85 -20.36 -21.08
C ALA A 302 21.60 -20.25 -21.98
N ALA A 303 21.09 -21.36 -22.51
CA ALA A 303 19.83 -21.36 -23.25
C ALA A 303 19.04 -22.64 -23.01
N ILE A 304 17.71 -22.53 -23.05
CA ILE A 304 16.76 -23.63 -22.92
C ILE A 304 16.17 -23.91 -24.31
N GLY A 305 16.29 -25.14 -24.78
CA GLY A 305 15.74 -25.57 -26.08
C GLY A 305 14.50 -26.45 -25.96
N GLU A 306 14.22 -26.94 -24.75
CA GLU A 306 13.09 -27.79 -24.41
C GLU A 306 11.78 -26.97 -24.46
N VAL A 307 10.69 -27.64 -24.87
CA VAL A 307 9.34 -27.04 -24.88
C VAL A 307 8.91 -26.66 -23.48
N GLU A 308 9.14 -27.58 -22.54
CA GLU A 308 8.91 -27.36 -21.11
C GLU A 308 10.13 -27.84 -20.33
N MET A 309 10.71 -26.93 -19.55
CA MET A 309 11.75 -27.21 -18.59
C MET A 309 11.29 -26.73 -17.22
N VAL A 310 11.51 -27.53 -16.18
CA VAL A 310 11.31 -27.10 -14.81
C VAL A 310 12.42 -26.12 -14.43
N VAL A 311 12.01 -24.95 -13.93
CA VAL A 311 12.92 -23.92 -13.45
C VAL A 311 12.56 -23.54 -12.01
N ARG A 312 13.55 -23.16 -11.22
CA ARG A 312 13.37 -22.73 -9.83
C ARG A 312 13.60 -21.23 -9.71
N PRO A 313 12.58 -20.42 -9.33
CA PRO A 313 12.69 -18.98 -9.29
C PRO A 313 13.52 -18.53 -8.08
N MET A 314 14.64 -17.86 -8.29
CA MET A 314 15.56 -17.41 -7.25
C MET A 314 15.40 -15.93 -6.88
N ASP A 315 15.05 -15.10 -7.87
CA ASP A 315 14.95 -13.65 -7.71
C ASP A 315 13.99 -13.06 -8.77
N ILE A 316 13.57 -11.81 -8.61
CA ILE A 316 12.74 -11.07 -9.58
C ILE A 316 13.26 -9.64 -9.76
N SER A 317 13.20 -9.13 -10.99
CA SER A 317 13.62 -7.75 -11.28
C SER A 317 12.70 -6.75 -10.59
N ALA A 318 13.21 -5.54 -10.37
CA ALA A 318 12.44 -4.48 -9.70
C ALA A 318 11.12 -4.13 -10.41
N ASP A 319 11.05 -4.35 -11.73
CA ASP A 319 9.88 -4.12 -12.57
C ASP A 319 8.97 -5.36 -12.76
N GLY A 320 9.31 -6.48 -12.13
CA GLY A 320 8.50 -7.71 -12.16
C GLY A 320 8.58 -8.52 -13.46
N LYS A 321 9.29 -8.04 -14.47
CA LYS A 321 9.26 -8.64 -15.82
C LYS A 321 10.23 -9.79 -16.01
N TRP A 322 11.27 -9.87 -15.18
CA TRP A 322 12.32 -10.87 -15.30
C TRP A 322 12.44 -11.66 -14.01
N VAL A 323 12.60 -12.97 -14.15
CA VAL A 323 12.87 -13.87 -13.04
C VAL A 323 14.26 -14.46 -13.22
N LYS A 324 15.08 -14.39 -12.17
CA LYS A 324 16.32 -15.15 -12.13
C LYS A 324 15.97 -16.57 -11.76
N VAL A 325 16.33 -17.53 -12.59
CA VAL A 325 15.97 -18.94 -12.40
C VAL A 325 17.20 -19.83 -12.34
N LYS A 326 17.06 -20.99 -11.68
CA LYS A 326 17.99 -22.11 -11.75
C LYS A 326 17.32 -23.32 -12.39
N CYS A 327 17.99 -23.93 -13.36
CA CYS A 327 17.57 -25.16 -14.01
C CYS A 327 18.80 -25.96 -14.47
N ASP A 328 18.58 -27.07 -15.18
CA ASP A 328 19.64 -27.96 -15.64
C ASP A 328 20.57 -27.30 -16.67
N ALA A 329 20.04 -26.36 -17.46
CA ALA A 329 20.84 -25.57 -18.42
C ALA A 329 21.76 -24.54 -17.74
N GLY A 330 21.48 -24.16 -16.49
CA GLY A 330 22.29 -23.21 -15.73
C GLY A 330 21.47 -22.26 -14.86
N THR A 331 22.03 -21.07 -14.59
CA THR A 331 21.39 -20.02 -13.80
C THR A 331 21.47 -18.69 -14.53
N GLY A 332 20.34 -18.00 -14.67
CA GLY A 332 20.28 -16.71 -15.35
C GLY A 332 18.88 -16.10 -15.32
N TRP A 333 18.73 -14.93 -15.94
CA TRP A 333 17.48 -14.19 -16.03
C TRP A 333 16.69 -14.55 -17.27
N ILE A 334 15.40 -14.78 -17.13
CA ILE A 334 14.44 -15.02 -18.21
C ILE A 334 13.22 -14.13 -17.99
N GLU A 335 12.52 -13.75 -19.06
CA GLU A 335 11.27 -12.99 -18.89
C GLU A 335 10.20 -13.88 -18.27
N LEU A 336 9.44 -13.30 -17.34
CA LEU A 336 8.37 -13.98 -16.62
C LEU A 336 7.30 -14.51 -17.58
N GLU A 337 7.09 -13.84 -18.72
CA GLU A 337 6.16 -14.29 -19.75
C GLU A 337 6.51 -15.67 -20.31
N TRP A 338 7.79 -16.08 -20.29
CA TRP A 338 8.21 -17.42 -20.72
C TRP A 338 7.98 -18.49 -19.67
N LEU A 339 7.40 -18.16 -18.52
CA LEU A 339 7.18 -19.09 -17.41
C LEU A 339 5.69 -19.32 -17.15
N CYS A 340 5.39 -20.49 -16.61
CA CYS A 340 4.06 -20.92 -16.19
C CYS A 340 4.13 -21.51 -14.78
N GLY A 341 3.30 -20.97 -13.89
CA GLY A 341 3.17 -21.44 -12.51
C GLY A 341 2.16 -22.57 -12.31
N ASN A 342 1.50 -23.02 -13.38
CA ASN A 342 0.52 -24.10 -13.33
C ASN A 342 1.17 -25.42 -13.78
N PRO A 343 1.20 -26.46 -12.92
CA PRO A 343 1.77 -27.75 -13.28
C PRO A 343 0.85 -28.63 -14.15
N TYR A 344 -0.43 -28.28 -14.28
CA TYR A 344 -1.47 -29.11 -14.92
C TYR A 344 -2.05 -28.55 -16.23
N SER A 345 -1.74 -27.31 -16.57
CA SER A 345 -2.20 -26.71 -17.81
C SER A 345 -1.10 -25.88 -18.46
N THR A 346 -1.19 -25.74 -19.77
CA THR A 346 -0.48 -24.67 -20.45
C THR A 346 -1.06 -23.33 -19.98
N CYS A 347 -0.19 -22.39 -19.62
CA CYS A 347 -0.63 -21.02 -19.38
C CYS A 347 -0.83 -20.34 -20.76
N PRO A 348 -2.00 -19.74 -21.03
CA PRO A 348 -2.23 -19.01 -22.28
C PRO A 348 -1.28 -17.83 -22.46
#